data_AF-A0A382YLI4-F1
#
_entry.id   AF-A0A382YLI4-F1
#
_cell.length_a   1.000
_cell.length_b   1.000
_cell.length_c   1.000
_cell.angle_alpha   90.00
_cell.angle_beta   90.00
_cell.angle_gamma   90.00
#
_symmetry.space_group_name_H-M   'P 1'
#
loop_
_entity.id
_entity.type
_entity.pdbx_description
1 polymer ?
#
loop_
_entity_poly.entity_id
_entity_poly.type
_entity_poly.pdbx_seq_one_letter_code
_entity_poly.pdbx_strand_id
1 'polypeptide(L)'
;MGLDLAIRNGTIVDGSGAPRFQADIGIQDGQIVEIGRIRSGATQVIDAEGHVVAPGFIDGHTHMDAQVAWDPLGSCSCWHGVTS
;
A
#
# COMPACT_ATOMS: atom_id res chain seq x y z
N MET A 1 -17.16 -15.17 -1.53
CA MET A 1 -16.74 -13.80 -1.86
C MET A 1 -15.41 -13.59 -1.17
N GLY A 2 -14.36 -13.36 -1.95
CA GLY A 2 -13.00 -13.19 -1.46
C GLY A 2 -12.62 -11.72 -1.40
N LEU A 3 -11.39 -11.44 -0.99
CA LEU A 3 -10.79 -10.11 -1.03
C LEU A 3 -10.54 -9.69 -2.49
N ASP A 4 -10.41 -8.40 -2.75
CA ASP A 4 -9.97 -7.91 -4.06
C ASP A 4 -8.46 -8.11 -4.20
N LEU A 5 -7.71 -7.73 -3.16
CA LEU A 5 -6.26 -7.85 -3.09
C LEU A 5 -5.82 -8.39 -1.72
N ALA A 6 -4.86 -9.30 -1.73
CA ALA A 6 -4.10 -9.69 -0.54
C ALA A 6 -2.61 -9.43 -0.76
N ILE A 7 -1.97 -8.71 0.17
CA ILE A 7 -0.52 -8.57 0.26
C ILE A 7 -0.05 -9.53 1.34
N ARG A 8 0.78 -10.53 0.99
CA ARG A 8 1.15 -11.62 1.90
C ARG A 8 2.61 -11.58 2.32
N ASN A 9 2.91 -12.20 3.46
CA ASN A 9 4.28 -12.38 3.98
C ASN A 9 5.07 -11.07 4.19
N GLY A 10 4.34 -9.97 4.44
CA GLY A 10 4.92 -8.64 4.54
C GLY A 10 5.43 -8.32 5.95
N THR A 11 6.53 -7.57 6.00
CA THR A 11 6.93 -6.87 7.24
C THR A 11 6.19 -5.54 7.33
N ILE A 12 5.18 -5.46 8.19
CA ILE A 12 4.33 -4.27 8.32
C ILE A 12 5.02 -3.19 9.16
N VAL A 13 5.04 -1.97 8.63
CA VAL A 13 5.38 -0.73 9.34
C VAL A 13 4.18 0.20 9.19
N ASP A 14 3.32 0.28 10.21
CA ASP A 14 1.98 0.88 10.11
C ASP A 14 1.95 2.42 10.23
N GLY A 15 3.10 3.07 10.44
CA GLY A 15 3.22 4.52 10.59
C GLY A 15 2.86 5.06 11.99
N SER A 16 2.42 4.21 12.92
CA SER A 16 2.10 4.62 14.31
C SER A 16 3.33 4.89 15.18
N GLY A 17 4.51 4.48 14.72
CA GLY A 17 5.75 4.46 15.51
C GLY A 17 5.95 3.18 16.33
N ALA A 18 4.99 2.25 16.32
CA ALA A 18 5.15 0.93 16.92
C ALA A 18 6.23 0.09 16.20
N PRO A 19 6.80 -0.93 16.86
CA PRO A 19 7.72 -1.87 16.20
C PRO A 19 7.07 -2.60 15.02
N ARG A 20 7.86 -2.87 13.98
CA ARG A 20 7.45 -3.69 12.84
C ARG A 20 7.03 -5.11 13.23
N PHE A 21 6.09 -5.68 12.49
CA PHE A 21 5.59 -7.04 12.71
C PHE A 21 5.31 -7.77 11.39
N GLN A 22 5.22 -9.11 11.42
CA GLN A 22 4.89 -9.92 10.24
C GLN A 22 3.37 -10.11 10.13
N ALA A 23 2.79 -9.78 8.98
CA ALA A 23 1.38 -10.02 8.70
C ALA A 23 1.06 -9.95 7.19
N ASP A 24 -0.13 -10.41 6.84
CA ASP A 24 -0.77 -10.15 5.55
C ASP A 24 -1.73 -8.95 5.69
N ILE A 25 -2.01 -8.27 4.58
CA ILE A 25 -3.02 -7.21 4.46
C ILE A 25 -4.07 -7.61 3.43
N GLY A 26 -5.34 -7.51 3.82
CA GLY A 26 -6.49 -7.79 2.98
C GLY A 26 -7.23 -6.52 2.61
N ILE A 27 -7.48 -6.33 1.32
CA ILE A 27 -8.17 -5.18 0.76
C ILE A 27 -9.46 -5.63 0.09
N GLN A 28 -10.54 -4.91 0.37
CA GLN A 28 -11.83 -5.05 -0.30
C GLN A 28 -12.44 -3.66 -0.50
N ASP A 29 -12.99 -3.40 -1.69
CA ASP A 29 -13.65 -2.15 -2.07
C ASP A 29 -12.76 -0.91 -1.80
N GLY A 30 -11.45 -1.05 -2.05
CA GLY A 30 -10.45 0.01 -1.85
C GLY A 30 -10.07 0.28 -0.39
N GLN A 31 -10.56 -0.51 0.57
CA GLN A 31 -10.27 -0.36 1.99
C GLN A 31 -9.52 -1.55 2.55
N ILE A 32 -8.65 -1.30 3.54
CA ILE A 32 -8.03 -2.37 4.33
C ILE A 32 -9.09 -2.93 5.28
N VAL A 33 -9.44 -4.21 5.12
CA VAL A 33 -10.49 -4.88 5.91
C VAL A 33 -9.93 -5.93 6.88
N GLU A 34 -8.69 -6.37 6.67
CA GLU A 34 -8.04 -7.37 7.52
C GLU A 34 -6.52 -7.11 7.57
N ILE A 35 -5.93 -7.23 8.76
CA ILE A 35 -4.48 -7.26 8.97
C ILE A 35 -4.19 -8.44 9.89
N GLY A 36 -3.31 -9.33 9.46
CA GLY A 36 -3.00 -10.55 10.21
C GLY A 36 -2.79 -11.74 9.27
N ARG A 37 -3.11 -12.95 9.73
CA ARG A 37 -2.97 -14.15 8.90
C ARG A 37 -4.24 -14.40 8.09
N ILE A 38 -4.18 -14.17 6.78
CA ILE A 38 -5.36 -14.22 5.92
C ILE A 38 -5.52 -15.62 5.31
N ARG A 39 -6.69 -16.23 5.52
CA ARG A 39 -7.04 -17.55 4.95
C ARG A 39 -8.02 -17.47 3.79
N SER A 40 -8.69 -16.33 3.62
CA SER A 40 -9.60 -16.08 2.51
C SER A 40 -8.83 -16.04 1.18
N GLY A 41 -9.53 -16.39 0.09
CA GLY A 41 -9.03 -16.15 -1.26
C GLY A 41 -9.09 -14.67 -1.60
N ALA A 42 -8.23 -14.24 -2.51
CA ALA A 42 -8.24 -12.88 -3.08
C ALA A 42 -8.20 -12.96 -4.61
N THR A 43 -8.81 -12.00 -5.30
CA THR A 43 -8.76 -11.89 -6.76
C THR A 43 -7.32 -11.66 -7.23
N GLN A 44 -6.57 -10.84 -6.51
CA GLN A 44 -5.14 -10.61 -6.71
C GLN A 44 -4.35 -10.91 -5.43
N VAL A 45 -3.17 -11.50 -5.59
CA VAL A 45 -2.23 -11.72 -4.50
C VAL A 45 -0.88 -11.12 -4.87
N ILE A 46 -0.30 -10.36 -3.95
CA ILE A 46 1.08 -9.86 -4.00
C ILE A 46 1.86 -10.56 -2.90
N ASP A 47 2.99 -11.17 -3.25
CA ASP A 47 3.93 -11.73 -2.28
C ASP A 47 4.97 -10.67 -1.90
N ALA A 48 4.97 -10.27 -0.64
CA ALA A 48 5.85 -9.25 -0.08
C ALA A 48 6.93 -9.85 0.84
N GLU A 49 7.25 -11.14 0.69
CA GLU A 49 8.34 -11.77 1.43
C GLU A 49 9.65 -10.99 1.24
N GLY A 50 10.33 -10.69 2.36
CA GLY A 50 11.56 -9.88 2.37
C GLY A 50 11.35 -8.38 2.16
N HIS A 51 10.11 -7.92 1.97
CA HIS A 51 9.77 -6.52 1.74
C HIS A 51 9.00 -5.91 2.92
N VAL A 52 9.02 -4.58 2.97
CA VAL A 52 8.21 -3.80 3.91
C VAL A 52 6.89 -3.41 3.24
N VAL A 53 5.80 -3.51 3.99
CA VAL A 53 4.51 -2.95 3.61
C VAL A 53 4.20 -1.82 4.59
N ALA A 54 3.99 -0.62 4.05
CA ALA A 54 3.75 0.59 4.82
C ALA A 54 2.58 1.39 4.21
N PRO A 55 2.00 2.34 4.95
CA PRO A 55 1.14 3.36 4.36
C PRO A 55 1.87 4.06 3.21
N GLY A 56 1.14 4.42 2.16
CA GLY A 56 1.67 5.26 1.10
C GLY A 56 2.15 6.60 1.67
N PHE A 57 3.24 7.13 1.13
CA PHE A 57 3.85 8.34 1.66
C PHE A 57 3.00 9.57 1.33
N ILE A 58 3.04 10.54 2.24
CA ILE A 58 2.39 11.84 2.08
C ILE A 58 3.48 12.87 1.79
N ASP A 59 3.41 13.52 0.63
CA ASP A 59 4.31 14.63 0.30
C ASP A 59 3.71 15.95 0.77
N GLY A 60 4.24 16.47 1.87
CA GLY A 60 3.75 17.70 2.49
C GLY A 60 4.05 18.98 1.69
N HIS A 61 4.82 18.90 0.61
CA HIS A 61 5.18 20.07 -0.18
C HIS A 61 5.41 19.73 -1.66
N THR A 62 4.41 20.00 -2.49
CA THR A 62 4.49 19.74 -3.93
C THR A 62 4.27 21.00 -4.78
N HIS A 63 4.67 20.92 -6.05
CA HIS A 63 4.33 21.89 -7.09
C HIS A 63 3.67 21.18 -8.27
N MET A 64 2.73 20.28 -7.97
CA MET A 64 2.09 19.42 -8.97
C MET A 64 1.03 20.14 -9.81
N ASP A 65 0.64 21.36 -9.44
CA ASP A 65 -0.47 22.13 -10.03
C ASP A 65 -0.42 22.17 -11.55
N ALA A 66 0.75 22.48 -12.10
CA ALA A 66 0.98 22.49 -13.54
C ALA A 66 1.38 21.11 -14.06
N GLN A 67 2.15 20.35 -13.28
CA GLN A 67 2.75 19.09 -13.71
C GLN A 67 1.73 18.05 -14.16
N VAL A 68 0.58 17.96 -13.48
CA VAL A 68 -0.48 17.01 -13.83
C VAL A 68 -1.02 17.19 -15.26
N ALA A 69 -0.81 18.35 -15.87
CA ALA A 69 -1.24 18.62 -17.25
C ALA A 69 -0.37 17.89 -18.30
N TRP A 70 0.89 17.59 -18.00
CA TRP A 70 1.80 16.87 -18.90
C TRP A 70 2.27 15.52 -18.36
N ASP A 71 2.13 15.27 -17.06
CA ASP A 71 2.34 13.97 -16.42
C ASP A 71 1.15 13.62 -15.51
N PRO A 72 0.05 13.10 -16.09
CA PRO A 72 -1.18 12.83 -15.34
C PRO A 72 -1.05 11.67 -14.35
N LEU A 73 0.02 10.88 -14.42
CA LEU A 73 0.29 9.80 -13.48
C LEU A 73 1.08 10.26 -12.25
N GLY A 74 1.60 11.50 -12.27
CA GLY A 74 2.49 11.99 -11.21
C GLY A 74 3.69 11.05 -11.03
N SER A 75 4.31 10.63 -12.14
CA SER A 75 5.30 9.54 -12.19
C SER A 75 6.47 9.77 -11.24
N CYS A 76 6.93 11.02 -11.08
CA CYS A 76 7.99 11.35 -10.13
C CYS A 76 7.59 11.16 -8.66
N SER A 77 6.31 11.14 -8.32
CA SER A 77 5.81 10.86 -6.97
C SER A 77 5.50 9.38 -6.77
N CYS A 78 4.69 8.78 -7.65
CA CYS A 78 4.23 7.41 -7.45
C CYS A 78 5.36 6.37 -7.53
N TRP A 79 6.43 6.63 -8.32
CA TRP A 79 7.62 5.76 -8.33
C TRP A 79 8.43 5.80 -7.03
N HIS A 80 8.27 6.83 -6.21
CA HIS A 80 8.91 6.93 -4.88
C HIS A 80 7.97 6.51 -3.75
N GLY A 81 6.79 5.93 -4.06
CA GLY A 81 5.84 5.44 -3.05
C GLY A 81 4.93 6.52 -2.46
N VAL A 82 4.88 7.73 -3.04
CA VAL A 82 3.96 8.79 -2.64
C VAL A 82 2.56 8.51 -3.18
N THR A 83 1.54 8.69 -2.33
CA THR A 83 0.14 8.46 -2.67
C THR A 83 -0.77 9.65 -2.40
N SER A 84 -0.28 10.69 -1.70
CA SER A 84 -1.06 11.90 -1.38
C SER A 84 -0.15 13.11 -1.16
#